data_AF-E8WNH6-F1
#
_entry.id   AF-E8WNH6-F1
#
_cell.length_a   1.000
_cell.length_b   1.000
_cell.length_c   1.000
_cell.angle_alpha   90.00
_cell.angle_beta   90.00
_cell.angle_gamma   90.00
#
_symmetry.space_group_name_H-M   'P 1'
#
loop_
_entity.id
_entity.type
_entity.pdbx_description
1 polymer ?
#
loop_
_entity_poly.entity_id
_entity_poly.type
_entity_poly.pdbx_seq_one_letter_code
_entity_poly.pdbx_strand_id
1 'polypeptide(L)'
;MTKAASLAALSLITCLACSAPARAGSLEEGIVQYRIENFEEALALLEKARAEQPESSVAAFYLGMARKQGGDLTGAIKDLKDAATLKPPVLDAYLELADAYHVQGDDEQALKWAERSEAAGVKPGQSAFLKGVILSGLGKRDAALAAFAEAKRRDATMTQAADLQIAMIMAGSRKFSQAREALRAVVAADPNSEIASYAKEYEQSFTRMLESYRPLHLAVGLNYLYDDNAISNPSNATARAAIGNPTGQRDHAFLGNFRLDYTPMPSDDLIFSAQYLLQATKYGDSNTDEENPSTIINSLTLNPGLVVDGSVLSLPVNYTHVMLKEEKYQQLYGLRPTWSWQLAPQHILQASASYTRRDMLQAALSPDENRDANVWGASLGHIFSYGNQGGVLAARYEWNFDKTAGSNWENRGHKFSLSALAPLAERLKLNLSGDVTLQDYLNTSTIFGVRRDDTIWFGSAGLTWNVTDNIAISAQYSHTTANSNIQVYDYDRNTFSTGVEFSF
;
A
#
# COMPACT_ATOMS: atom_id res chain seq x y z
N MET A 1 58.27 63.70 12.60
CA MET A 1 58.50 62.27 12.83
C MET A 1 59.30 62.11 14.11
N THR A 2 58.78 61.29 15.03
CA THR A 2 59.45 60.57 16.14
C THR A 2 60.23 61.37 17.19
N LYS A 3 60.14 61.10 18.49
CA LYS A 3 59.31 60.27 19.38
C LYS A 3 59.78 60.71 20.78
N ALA A 4 58.87 61.03 21.71
CA ALA A 4 59.26 61.39 23.08
C ALA A 4 58.63 60.41 24.09
N ALA A 5 59.55 59.81 24.83
CA ALA A 5 59.56 59.38 26.23
C ALA A 5 58.25 59.01 26.97
N SER A 6 58.34 57.83 27.57
CA SER A 6 57.53 57.25 28.64
C SER A 6 57.67 58.00 29.97
N LEU A 7 56.62 58.03 30.79
CA LEU A 7 56.74 58.09 32.25
C LEU A 7 55.45 57.62 32.96
N ALA A 8 55.66 57.02 34.12
CA ALA A 8 54.74 56.19 34.87
C ALA A 8 54.01 56.92 36.02
N ALA A 9 52.87 56.33 36.39
CA ALA A 9 52.35 56.07 37.74
C ALA A 9 51.79 57.19 38.66
N LEU A 10 50.57 56.87 39.13
CA LEU A 10 49.97 57.02 40.47
C LEU A 10 49.27 58.34 40.93
N SER A 11 47.93 58.22 40.97
CA SER A 11 47.00 58.55 42.09
C SER A 11 46.93 59.97 42.68
N LEU A 12 45.78 60.65 42.53
CA LEU A 12 44.76 60.84 43.58
C LEU A 12 43.54 61.69 43.09
N ILE A 13 42.36 61.06 43.14
CA ILE A 13 41.01 61.55 43.51
C ILE A 13 40.75 63.08 43.50
N THR A 14 39.81 63.51 42.65
CA THR A 14 38.75 64.46 43.05
C THR A 14 37.43 64.15 42.34
N CYS A 15 36.40 63.96 43.16
CA CYS A 15 35.03 63.64 42.82
C CYS A 15 34.39 64.59 41.80
N LEU A 16 33.81 64.02 40.75
CA LEU A 16 32.65 64.58 40.08
C LEU A 16 31.57 63.48 40.10
N ALA A 17 30.55 63.74 40.90
CA ALA A 17 29.36 62.93 41.01
C ALA A 17 28.69 62.82 39.64
N CYS A 18 28.97 61.72 38.95
CA CYS A 18 28.19 61.28 37.81
C CYS A 18 27.01 60.48 38.40
N SER A 19 25.81 61.01 38.26
CA SER A 19 24.57 60.27 38.46
C SER A 19 24.65 58.96 37.67
N ALA A 20 24.69 57.84 38.38
CA ALA A 20 24.66 56.52 37.76
C ALA A 20 23.43 56.42 36.82
N PRO A 21 23.58 55.93 35.59
CA PRO A 21 22.41 55.55 34.81
C PRO A 21 21.66 54.47 35.61
N ALA A 22 20.34 54.60 35.69
CA ALA A 22 19.50 53.57 36.29
C ALA A 22 19.85 52.22 35.62
N ARG A 23 20.33 51.27 36.42
CA ARG A 23 20.64 49.92 35.98
C ARG A 23 19.35 49.33 35.36
N ALA A 24 19.40 48.92 34.10
CA ALA A 24 18.26 48.24 33.47
C ALA A 24 17.90 47.00 34.31
N GLY A 25 16.60 46.71 34.45
CA GLY A 25 16.16 45.53 35.19
C GLY A 25 16.58 44.25 34.47
N SER A 26 16.68 43.16 35.22
CA SER A 26 16.97 41.81 34.71
C SER A 26 16.05 41.42 33.55
N LEU A 27 14.80 41.90 33.57
CA LEU A 27 13.81 41.70 32.53
C LEU A 27 14.17 42.42 31.22
N GLU A 28 14.48 43.72 31.26
CA GLU A 28 14.81 44.46 30.04
C GLU A 28 16.10 43.92 29.40
N GLU A 29 17.12 43.64 30.22
CA GLU A 29 18.38 43.06 29.73
C GLU A 29 18.15 41.65 29.13
N GLY A 30 17.36 40.81 29.79
CA GLY A 30 17.01 39.47 29.30
C GLY A 30 16.24 39.50 27.97
N ILE A 31 15.31 40.45 27.80
CA ILE A 31 14.58 40.66 26.54
C ILE A 31 15.54 41.10 25.43
N VAL A 32 16.49 41.98 25.73
CA VAL A 32 17.49 42.43 24.74
C VAL A 32 18.36 41.25 24.32
N GLN A 33 18.87 40.46 25.27
CA GLN A 33 19.66 39.26 24.96
C GLN A 33 18.87 38.25 24.11
N TYR A 34 17.58 38.05 24.41
CA TYR A 34 16.71 37.18 23.62
C TYR A 34 16.58 37.66 22.16
N ARG A 35 16.40 38.98 21.96
CA ARG A 35 16.21 39.58 20.62
C ARG A 35 17.48 39.54 19.75
N ILE A 36 18.66 39.51 20.37
CA ILE A 36 19.93 39.33 19.66
C ILE A 36 20.36 37.86 19.61
N GLU A 37 19.43 36.94 19.92
CA GLU A 37 19.59 35.48 19.84
C GLU A 37 20.66 34.90 20.78
N ASN A 38 21.04 35.64 21.81
CA ASN A 38 21.93 35.15 22.86
C ASN A 38 21.11 34.40 23.93
N PHE A 39 20.57 33.25 23.55
CA PHE A 39 19.55 32.53 24.33
C PHE A 39 20.06 32.02 25.69
N GLU A 40 21.34 31.69 25.82
CA GLU A 40 21.94 31.25 27.10
C GLU A 40 21.94 32.39 28.14
N GLU A 41 22.43 33.57 27.76
CA GLU A 41 22.45 34.75 28.62
C GLU A 41 21.03 35.27 28.88
N ALA A 42 20.17 35.23 27.85
CA ALA A 42 18.76 35.58 27.98
C ALA A 42 18.06 34.69 29.00
N LEU A 43 18.28 33.37 28.96
CA LEU A 43 17.67 32.42 29.89
C LEU A 43 18.03 32.76 31.33
N ALA A 44 19.32 32.96 31.63
CA ALA A 44 19.77 33.29 32.99
C ALA A 44 19.16 34.60 33.51
N LEU A 45 19.13 35.65 32.67
CA LEU A 45 18.54 36.94 33.03
C LEU A 45 17.01 36.86 33.18
N LEU A 46 16.33 36.09 32.34
CA LEU A 46 14.88 35.91 32.38
C LEU A 46 14.42 35.01 33.54
N GLU A 47 15.22 34.02 33.94
CA GLU A 47 14.98 33.25 35.16
C GLU A 47 15.09 34.14 36.40
N LYS A 48 16.10 35.01 36.44
CA LYS A 48 16.25 36.01 37.49
C LYS A 48 15.07 36.99 37.48
N ALA A 49 14.67 37.48 36.31
CA ALA A 49 13.51 38.36 36.17
C ALA A 49 12.21 37.70 36.65
N ARG A 50 12.02 36.40 36.35
CA ARG A 50 10.87 35.62 36.80
C ARG A 50 10.87 35.42 38.31
N ALA A 51 12.05 35.25 38.93
CA ALA A 51 12.18 35.17 40.38
C ALA A 51 11.90 36.51 41.08
N GLU A 52 12.34 37.62 40.50
CA GLU A 52 12.10 38.98 40.99
C GLU A 52 10.64 39.42 40.80
N GLN A 53 9.97 38.95 39.74
CA GLN A 53 8.61 39.32 39.37
C GLN A 53 7.74 38.08 39.04
N PRO A 54 7.33 37.28 40.03
CA PRO A 54 6.59 36.03 39.79
C PRO A 54 5.23 36.21 39.09
N GLU A 55 4.60 37.37 39.24
CA GLU A 55 3.30 37.69 38.62
C GLU A 55 3.43 38.41 37.27
N SER A 56 4.65 38.69 36.81
CA SER A 56 4.86 39.35 35.52
C SER A 56 4.62 38.37 34.37
N SER A 57 3.53 38.57 33.63
CA SER A 57 3.20 37.81 32.42
C SER A 57 4.25 37.99 31.31
N VAL A 58 4.87 39.17 31.23
CA VAL A 58 5.94 39.48 30.27
C VAL A 58 7.22 38.70 30.61
N ALA A 59 7.60 38.63 31.89
CA ALA A 59 8.74 37.81 32.32
C ALA A 59 8.49 36.33 32.04
N ALA A 60 7.26 35.85 32.28
CA ALA A 60 6.86 34.48 31.94
C ALA A 60 6.94 34.21 30.43
N PHE A 61 6.44 35.15 29.61
CA PHE A 61 6.42 35.01 28.16
C PHE A 61 7.84 34.86 27.58
N TYR A 62 8.72 35.80 27.90
CA TYR A 62 10.09 35.77 27.36
C TYR A 62 10.90 34.59 27.92
N LEU A 63 10.72 34.22 29.19
CA LEU A 63 11.34 33.00 29.73
C LEU A 63 10.86 31.75 28.99
N GLY A 64 9.54 31.65 28.73
CA GLY A 64 8.95 30.55 27.98
C GLY A 64 9.49 30.47 26.55
N MET A 65 9.63 31.61 25.87
CA MET A 65 10.26 31.67 24.53
C MET A 65 11.74 31.25 24.57
N ALA A 66 12.51 31.71 25.54
CA ALA A 66 13.93 31.33 25.69
C ALA A 66 14.09 29.83 25.94
N ARG A 67 13.25 29.24 26.81
CA ARG A 67 13.23 27.80 27.08
C ARG A 67 12.84 26.98 25.86
N LYS A 68 11.86 27.45 25.08
CA LYS A 68 11.45 26.81 23.82
C LYS A 68 12.63 26.73 22.84
N GLN A 69 13.35 27.84 22.68
CA GLN A 69 14.53 27.88 21.81
C GLN A 69 15.68 27.00 22.33
N GLY A 70 15.82 26.88 23.65
CA GLY A 70 16.77 25.96 24.30
C GLY A 70 16.34 24.49 24.30
N GLY A 71 15.18 24.14 23.73
CA GLY A 71 14.66 22.78 23.66
C GLY A 71 13.93 22.28 24.92
N ASP A 72 13.84 23.08 25.98
CA ASP A 72 13.01 22.76 27.15
C ASP A 72 11.54 23.09 26.87
N LEU A 73 10.88 22.24 26.08
CA LEU A 73 9.48 22.39 25.71
C LEU A 73 8.55 22.32 26.92
N THR A 74 8.90 21.52 27.95
CA THR A 74 8.05 21.35 29.14
C THR A 74 8.07 22.61 29.99
N GLY A 75 9.25 23.17 30.27
CA GLY A 75 9.39 24.46 30.94
C GLY A 75 8.78 25.60 30.15
N ALA A 76 9.00 25.62 28.82
CA ALA A 76 8.40 26.60 27.93
C ALA A 76 6.87 26.62 28.01
N ILE A 77 6.22 25.46 27.89
CA ILE A 77 4.76 25.34 27.97
C ILE A 77 4.25 25.85 29.33
N LYS A 78 4.96 25.56 30.42
CA LYS A 78 4.59 26.06 31.75
C LYS A 78 4.63 27.59 31.80
N ASP A 79 5.73 28.21 31.40
CA ASP A 79 5.86 29.67 31.52
C ASP A 79 5.02 30.42 30.48
N LEU A 80 4.81 29.87 29.29
CA LEU A 80 3.88 30.42 28.30
C LEU A 80 2.42 30.32 28.75
N LYS A 81 2.03 29.26 29.49
CA LYS A 81 0.71 29.18 30.12
C LYS A 81 0.54 30.25 31.20
N ASP A 82 1.59 30.48 32.00
CA ASP A 82 1.58 31.56 32.98
C ASP A 82 1.43 32.92 32.26
N ALA A 83 2.15 33.15 31.16
CA ALA A 83 2.02 34.37 30.35
C ALA A 83 0.60 34.59 29.80
N ALA A 84 -0.05 33.50 29.38
CA ALA A 84 -1.42 33.49 28.87
C ALA A 84 -2.49 33.73 29.95
N THR A 85 -2.18 33.51 31.24
CA THR A 85 -3.18 33.49 32.33
C THR A 85 -3.00 34.61 33.37
N LEU A 86 -1.75 35.01 33.65
CA LEU A 86 -1.42 36.13 34.53
C LEU A 86 -1.98 37.47 33.97
N LYS A 87 -2.14 38.47 34.85
CA LYS A 87 -2.78 39.75 34.50
C LYS A 87 -1.78 40.91 34.51
N PRO A 88 -1.68 41.69 33.41
CA PRO A 88 -2.38 41.54 32.12
C PRO A 88 -1.85 40.34 31.30
N PRO A 89 -2.70 39.61 30.54
CA PRO A 89 -2.24 38.43 29.78
C PRO A 89 -1.48 38.83 28.52
N VAL A 90 -0.49 38.02 28.13
CA VAL A 90 0.21 38.14 26.85
C VAL A 90 -0.46 37.23 25.84
N LEU A 91 -1.28 37.79 24.95
CA LEU A 91 -2.04 37.00 23.97
C LEU A 91 -1.13 36.31 22.94
N ASP A 92 0.03 36.88 22.64
CA ASP A 92 1.05 36.26 21.77
C ASP A 92 1.49 34.87 22.28
N ALA A 93 1.33 34.59 23.58
CA ALA A 93 1.59 33.29 24.16
C ALA A 93 0.68 32.18 23.60
N TYR A 94 -0.51 32.51 23.07
CA TYR A 94 -1.40 31.50 22.47
C TYR A 94 -0.79 30.83 21.25
N LEU A 95 -0.16 31.62 20.36
CA LEU A 95 0.50 31.09 19.18
C LEU A 95 1.73 30.26 19.56
N GLU A 96 2.53 30.76 20.51
CA GLU A 96 3.73 30.06 20.98
C GLU A 96 3.39 28.75 21.72
N LEU A 97 2.28 28.72 22.47
CA LEU A 97 1.77 27.50 23.10
C LEU A 97 1.32 26.47 22.07
N ALA A 98 0.59 26.90 21.04
CA ALA A 98 0.17 26.02 19.97
C ALA A 98 1.37 25.34 19.32
N ASP A 99 2.41 26.12 19.01
CA ASP A 99 3.63 25.61 18.40
C ASP A 99 4.42 24.70 19.34
N ALA A 100 4.60 25.09 20.61
CA ALA A 100 5.31 24.27 21.59
C ALA A 100 4.62 22.91 21.82
N TYR A 101 3.28 22.88 21.85
CA TYR A 101 2.52 21.63 21.95
C TYR A 101 2.63 20.76 20.69
N HIS A 102 2.63 21.37 19.51
CA HIS A 102 2.82 20.66 18.25
C HIS A 102 4.21 19.99 18.19
N VAL A 103 5.27 20.74 18.54
CA VAL A 103 6.64 20.20 18.59
C VAL A 103 6.78 19.09 19.65
N GLN A 104 6.03 19.16 20.75
CA GLN A 104 5.96 18.09 21.76
C GLN A 104 5.17 16.85 21.29
N GLY A 105 4.42 16.95 20.19
CA GLY A 105 3.57 15.87 19.65
C GLY A 105 2.16 15.79 20.26
N ASP A 106 1.75 16.79 21.04
CA ASP A 106 0.38 16.90 21.57
C ASP A 106 -0.46 17.83 20.67
N ASP A 107 -0.77 17.32 19.47
CA ASP A 107 -1.49 18.06 18.43
C ASP A 107 -2.94 18.44 18.85
N GLU A 108 -3.54 17.69 19.79
CA GLU A 108 -4.86 18.03 20.31
C GLU A 108 -4.84 19.30 21.16
N GLN A 109 -3.84 19.46 22.03
CA GLN A 109 -3.66 20.70 22.78
C GLN A 109 -3.16 21.82 21.87
N ALA A 110 -2.27 21.51 20.92
CA ALA A 110 -1.80 22.47 19.93
C ALA A 110 -2.98 23.12 19.19
N LEU A 111 -3.94 22.32 18.73
CA LEU A 111 -5.11 22.80 18.01
C LEU A 111 -5.97 23.75 18.86
N LYS A 112 -6.20 23.42 20.13
CA LYS A 112 -6.98 24.28 21.05
C LYS A 112 -6.33 25.64 21.25
N TRP A 113 -5.00 25.70 21.37
CA TRP A 113 -4.29 26.97 21.51
C TRP A 113 -4.21 27.74 20.19
N ALA A 114 -4.09 27.06 19.06
CA ALA A 114 -4.14 27.68 17.74
C ALA A 114 -5.51 28.35 17.48
N GLU A 115 -6.62 27.70 17.88
CA GLU A 115 -7.97 28.27 17.81
C GLU A 115 -8.14 29.49 18.71
N ARG A 116 -7.54 29.48 19.92
CA ARG A 116 -7.53 30.66 20.80
C ARG A 116 -6.72 31.81 20.22
N SER A 117 -5.57 31.52 19.62
CA SER A 117 -4.73 32.48 18.92
C SER A 117 -5.48 33.15 17.77
N GLU A 118 -6.16 32.34 16.95
CA GLU A 118 -7.00 32.79 15.84
C GLU A 118 -8.17 33.67 16.33
N ALA A 119 -8.90 33.23 17.36
CA ALA A 119 -10.01 33.98 17.94
C ALA A 119 -9.57 35.32 18.57
N ALA A 120 -8.35 35.37 19.10
CA ALA A 120 -7.75 36.58 19.67
C ALA A 120 -7.14 37.51 18.61
N GLY A 121 -7.10 37.10 17.33
CA GLY A 121 -6.49 37.87 16.25
C GLY A 121 -4.96 37.98 16.35
N VAL A 122 -4.32 37.06 17.08
CA VAL A 122 -2.87 37.02 17.25
C VAL A 122 -2.24 36.56 15.94
N LYS A 123 -1.50 37.47 15.28
CA LYS A 123 -0.78 37.23 14.01
C LYS A 123 -1.59 36.34 13.04
N PRO A 124 -2.73 36.81 12.51
CA PRO A 124 -3.77 35.96 11.92
C PRO A 124 -3.29 35.01 10.81
N GLY A 125 -2.35 35.44 9.96
CA GLY A 125 -1.78 34.59 8.91
C GLY A 125 -0.93 33.44 9.46
N GLN A 126 -0.06 33.71 10.43
CA GLN A 126 0.79 32.72 11.09
C GLN A 126 -0.04 31.74 11.93
N SER A 127 -1.06 32.26 12.64
CA SER A 127 -1.98 31.42 13.41
C SER A 127 -2.77 30.46 12.52
N ALA A 128 -3.26 30.94 11.37
CA ALA A 128 -3.95 30.08 10.40
C ALA A 128 -2.99 29.06 9.75
N PHE A 129 -1.75 29.45 9.45
CA PHE A 129 -0.73 28.55 8.90
C PHE A 129 -0.39 27.42 9.88
N LEU A 130 -0.09 27.75 11.14
CA LEU A 130 0.23 26.77 12.18
C LEU A 130 -0.96 25.83 12.43
N LYS A 131 -2.18 26.35 12.45
CA LYS A 131 -3.41 25.54 12.52
C LYS A 131 -3.48 24.54 11.35
N GLY A 132 -3.13 24.94 10.14
CA GLY A 132 -3.03 24.05 8.98
C GLY A 132 -2.01 22.93 9.17
N VAL A 133 -0.82 23.24 9.70
CA VAL A 133 0.22 22.25 10.01
C VAL A 133 -0.27 21.24 11.06
N ILE A 134 -0.86 21.71 12.15
CA ILE A 134 -1.42 20.85 13.21
C ILE A 134 -2.54 19.95 12.68
N LEU A 135 -3.47 20.49 11.89
CA LEU A 135 -4.56 19.72 11.28
C LEU A 135 -4.04 18.67 10.29
N SER A 136 -2.94 18.96 9.60
CA SER A 136 -2.25 18.00 8.73
C SER A 136 -1.67 16.83 9.55
N GLY A 137 -1.00 17.13 10.68
CA GLY A 137 -0.48 16.12 11.63
C GLY A 137 -1.58 15.21 12.18
N LEU A 138 -2.76 15.77 12.45
CA LEU A 138 -3.96 15.03 12.88
C LEU A 138 -4.66 14.23 11.76
N GLY A 139 -4.15 14.27 10.52
CA GLY A 139 -4.76 13.61 9.36
C GLY A 139 -6.06 14.26 8.86
N LYS A 140 -6.44 15.43 9.38
CA LYS A 140 -7.65 16.18 9.00
C LYS A 140 -7.39 17.03 7.75
N ARG A 141 -7.15 16.34 6.62
CA ARG A 141 -6.66 16.94 5.36
C ARG A 141 -7.51 18.11 4.85
N ASP A 142 -8.83 17.96 4.75
CA ASP A 142 -9.69 19.03 4.22
C ASP A 142 -9.67 20.28 5.10
N ALA A 143 -9.66 20.09 6.42
CA ALA A 143 -9.56 21.18 7.37
C ALA A 143 -8.17 21.86 7.30
N ALA A 144 -7.10 21.08 7.10
CA ALA A 144 -5.75 21.61 6.91
C ALA A 144 -5.67 22.49 5.64
N LEU A 145 -6.21 22.01 4.52
CA LEU A 145 -6.26 22.76 3.26
C LEU A 145 -7.04 24.08 3.41
N ALA A 146 -8.16 24.07 4.13
CA ALA A 146 -8.92 25.28 4.44
C ALA A 146 -8.12 26.28 5.29
N ALA A 147 -7.39 25.80 6.30
CA ALA A 147 -6.55 26.64 7.15
C ALA A 147 -5.35 27.23 6.40
N PHE A 148 -4.72 26.48 5.50
CA PHE A 148 -3.68 27.03 4.62
C PHE A 148 -4.23 28.08 3.65
N ALA A 149 -5.42 27.88 3.09
CA ALA A 149 -6.08 28.89 2.27
C ALA A 149 -6.39 30.17 3.06
N GLU A 150 -6.78 30.04 4.33
CA GLU A 150 -6.96 31.17 5.24
C GLU A 150 -5.65 31.91 5.48
N ALA A 151 -4.55 31.19 5.74
CA ALA A 151 -3.22 31.77 5.96
C ALA A 151 -2.80 32.64 4.77
N LYS A 152 -2.94 32.11 3.54
CA LYS A 152 -2.67 32.82 2.28
C LYS A 152 -3.48 34.11 2.16
N ARG A 153 -4.75 34.08 2.58
CA ARG A 153 -5.65 35.25 2.49
C ARG A 153 -5.30 36.33 3.51
N ARG A 154 -4.85 35.92 4.70
CA ARG A 154 -4.52 36.83 5.81
C ARG A 154 -3.14 37.47 5.67
N ASP A 155 -2.19 36.74 5.10
CA ASP A 155 -0.81 37.18 4.95
C ASP A 155 -0.19 36.60 3.67
N ALA A 156 0.09 37.48 2.70
CA ALA A 156 0.68 37.09 1.44
C ALA A 156 2.07 36.44 1.60
N THR A 157 2.82 36.78 2.66
CA THR A 157 4.15 36.20 2.93
C THR A 157 4.07 34.73 3.31
N MET A 158 2.91 34.26 3.78
CA MET A 158 2.66 32.84 4.10
C MET A 158 2.36 32.00 2.85
N THR A 159 2.19 32.62 1.68
CA THR A 159 1.72 31.93 0.47
C THR A 159 2.63 30.78 0.05
N GLN A 160 3.92 31.05 -0.02
CA GLN A 160 4.87 30.05 -0.50
C GLN A 160 4.98 28.87 0.48
N ALA A 161 5.00 29.14 1.79
CA ALA A 161 5.03 28.11 2.82
C ALA A 161 3.73 27.28 2.83
N ALA A 162 2.57 27.93 2.70
CA ALA A 162 1.27 27.26 2.62
C ALA A 162 1.17 26.35 1.38
N ASP A 163 1.63 26.83 0.22
CA ASP A 163 1.63 26.05 -1.02
C ASP A 163 2.59 24.85 -0.98
N LEU A 164 3.72 24.98 -0.29
CA LEU A 164 4.59 23.83 0.01
C LEU A 164 3.83 22.77 0.83
N GLN A 165 3.16 23.15 1.91
CA GLN A 165 2.42 22.22 2.77
C GLN A 165 1.24 21.57 2.02
N ILE A 166 0.53 22.33 1.18
CA ILE A 166 -0.52 21.81 0.31
C ILE A 166 0.06 20.75 -0.65
N ALA A 167 1.21 21.02 -1.27
CA ALA A 167 1.87 20.04 -2.14
C ALA A 167 2.30 18.78 -1.38
N MET A 168 2.73 18.91 -0.12
CA MET A 168 3.05 17.76 0.74
C MET A 168 1.81 16.96 1.13
N ILE A 169 0.66 17.61 1.37
CA ILE A 169 -0.62 16.92 1.58
C ILE A 169 -1.02 16.14 0.32
N MET A 170 -0.82 16.72 -0.88
CA MET A 170 -1.05 16.02 -2.14
C MET A 170 -0.14 14.79 -2.27
N ALA A 171 1.15 14.93 -1.95
CA ALA A 171 2.11 13.82 -1.98
C ALA A 171 1.76 12.72 -0.97
N GLY A 172 1.38 13.09 0.26
CA GLY A 172 0.89 12.15 1.28
C GLY A 172 -0.41 11.46 0.89
N SER A 173 -1.16 12.04 -0.06
CA SER A 173 -2.33 11.43 -0.69
C SER A 173 -2.00 10.64 -1.97
N ARG A 174 -0.71 10.41 -2.26
CA ARG A 174 -0.20 9.75 -3.48
C ARG A 174 -0.51 10.45 -4.81
N LYS A 175 -0.91 11.73 -4.77
CA LYS A 175 -1.12 12.57 -5.96
C LYS A 175 0.21 13.08 -6.52
N PHE A 176 1.15 12.19 -6.84
CA PHE A 176 2.54 12.57 -7.15
C PHE A 176 2.67 13.53 -8.34
N SER A 177 1.86 13.34 -9.39
CA SER A 177 1.83 14.26 -10.53
C SER A 177 1.34 15.66 -10.13
N GLN A 178 0.27 15.75 -9.34
CA GLN A 178 -0.27 17.05 -8.89
C GLN A 178 0.67 17.71 -7.88
N ALA A 179 1.22 16.93 -6.94
CA ALA A 179 2.22 17.38 -5.99
C ALA A 179 3.47 17.94 -6.70
N ARG A 180 3.97 17.25 -7.73
CA ARG A 180 5.09 17.75 -8.54
C ARG A 180 4.77 19.09 -9.18
N GLU A 181 3.62 19.24 -9.84
CA GLU A 181 3.24 20.52 -10.46
C GLU A 181 3.04 21.63 -9.41
N ALA A 182 2.46 21.32 -8.25
CA ALA A 182 2.34 22.27 -7.15
C ALA A 182 3.71 22.72 -6.62
N LEU A 183 4.67 21.79 -6.46
CA LEU A 183 6.04 22.12 -6.06
C LEU A 183 6.76 22.98 -7.10
N ARG A 184 6.54 22.74 -8.41
CA ARG A 184 7.05 23.63 -9.46
C ARG A 184 6.54 25.05 -9.31
N ALA A 185 5.26 25.22 -8.98
CA ALA A 185 4.68 26.54 -8.73
C ALA A 185 5.31 27.20 -7.48
N VAL A 186 5.56 26.44 -6.41
CA VAL A 186 6.26 26.93 -5.20
C VAL A 186 7.67 27.43 -5.54
N VAL A 187 8.41 26.68 -6.36
CA VAL A 187 9.76 27.06 -6.82
C VAL A 187 9.70 28.31 -7.71
N ALA A 188 8.73 28.40 -8.61
CA ALA A 188 8.59 29.53 -9.53
C ALA A 188 8.20 30.84 -8.84
N ALA A 189 7.49 30.77 -7.71
CA ALA A 189 7.00 31.95 -6.97
C ALA A 189 8.14 32.77 -6.34
N ASP A 190 9.10 32.11 -5.68
CA ASP A 190 10.33 32.73 -5.19
C ASP A 190 11.50 31.72 -5.25
N PRO A 191 12.23 31.68 -6.38
CA PRO A 191 13.28 30.68 -6.63
C PRO A 191 14.48 30.73 -5.69
N ASN A 192 14.71 31.86 -5.00
CA ASN A 192 15.89 32.06 -4.16
C ASN A 192 15.63 31.79 -2.67
N SER A 193 14.38 31.46 -2.31
CA SER A 193 13.99 31.09 -0.95
C SER A 193 14.51 29.71 -0.54
N GLU A 194 14.69 29.51 0.77
CA GLU A 194 14.95 28.17 1.33
C GLU A 194 13.80 27.20 1.04
N ILE A 195 12.56 27.71 1.03
CA ILE A 195 11.35 26.95 0.69
C ILE A 195 11.42 26.42 -0.74
N ALA A 196 11.87 27.23 -1.71
CA ALA A 196 12.05 26.79 -3.09
C ALA A 196 13.16 25.76 -3.23
N SER A 197 14.27 25.91 -2.48
CA SER A 197 15.35 24.92 -2.46
C SER A 197 14.82 23.57 -1.97
N TYR A 198 14.07 23.56 -0.87
CA TYR A 198 13.40 22.37 -0.34
C TYR A 198 12.37 21.79 -1.33
N ALA A 199 11.48 22.62 -1.87
CA ALA A 199 10.47 22.20 -2.84
C ALA A 199 11.08 21.55 -4.09
N LYS A 200 12.24 22.04 -4.55
CA LYS A 200 12.97 21.51 -5.69
C LYS A 200 13.47 20.09 -5.46
N GLU A 201 13.94 19.75 -4.26
CA GLU A 201 14.38 18.40 -3.93
C GLU A 201 13.22 17.39 -4.03
N TYR A 202 12.05 17.75 -3.48
CA TYR A 202 10.85 16.93 -3.58
C TYR A 202 10.32 16.83 -5.02
N GLU A 203 10.32 17.93 -5.76
CA GLU A 203 9.94 17.95 -7.18
C GLU A 203 10.81 16.99 -8.00
N GLN A 204 12.13 17.02 -7.81
CA GLN A 204 13.06 16.11 -8.48
C GLN A 204 12.88 14.65 -8.04
N SER A 205 12.57 14.42 -6.76
CA SER A 205 12.24 13.09 -6.26
C SER A 205 10.99 12.53 -6.94
N PHE A 206 9.91 13.31 -7.03
CA PHE A 206 8.70 12.89 -7.72
C PHE A 206 8.90 12.77 -9.23
N THR A 207 9.69 13.64 -9.86
CA THR A 207 10.05 13.49 -11.28
C THR A 207 10.73 12.15 -11.52
N ARG A 208 11.77 11.80 -10.74
CA ARG A 208 12.44 10.50 -10.86
C ARG A 208 11.49 9.33 -10.63
N MET A 209 10.62 9.43 -9.63
CA MET A 209 9.60 8.40 -9.37
C MET A 209 8.68 8.22 -10.57
N LEU A 210 8.09 9.31 -11.09
CA LEU A 210 7.18 9.30 -12.23
C LEU A 210 7.86 8.80 -13.52
N GLU A 211 9.11 9.20 -13.76
CA GLU A 211 9.89 8.78 -14.93
C GLU A 211 10.40 7.33 -14.84
N SER A 212 10.64 6.82 -13.63
CA SER A 212 11.06 5.43 -13.41
C SER A 212 9.88 4.46 -13.44
N TYR A 213 8.65 4.94 -13.26
CA TYR A 213 7.47 4.09 -13.27
C TYR A 213 7.30 3.42 -14.63
N ARG A 214 7.21 2.09 -14.62
CA ARG A 214 6.95 1.27 -15.80
C ARG A 214 5.56 0.65 -15.61
N PRO A 215 4.52 1.12 -16.31
CA PRO A 215 3.19 0.56 -16.15
C PRO A 215 3.06 -0.82 -16.79
N LEU A 216 3.89 -1.11 -17.81
CA LEU A 216 3.90 -2.36 -18.55
C LEU A 216 4.98 -3.28 -18.01
N HIS A 217 4.63 -4.51 -17.68
CA HIS A 217 5.57 -5.58 -17.32
C HIS A 217 5.32 -6.76 -18.23
N LEU A 218 6.39 -7.32 -18.80
CA LEU A 218 6.33 -8.47 -19.69
C LEU A 218 7.10 -9.63 -19.07
N ALA A 219 6.50 -10.80 -19.01
CA ALA A 219 7.17 -12.03 -18.60
C ALA A 219 7.00 -13.13 -19.65
N VAL A 220 8.08 -13.85 -19.92
CA VAL A 220 8.10 -15.01 -20.82
C VAL A 220 8.82 -16.15 -20.12
N GLY A 221 8.17 -17.29 -20.02
CA GLY A 221 8.75 -18.46 -19.38
C GLY A 221 8.62 -19.73 -20.21
N LEU A 222 9.56 -20.64 -19.97
CA LEU A 222 9.54 -21.99 -20.52
C LEU A 222 9.83 -22.97 -19.39
N ASN A 223 8.94 -23.94 -19.22
CA ASN A 223 9.07 -24.98 -18.21
C ASN A 223 9.03 -26.35 -18.89
N TYR A 224 9.89 -27.23 -18.42
CA TYR A 224 9.75 -28.66 -18.62
C TYR A 224 8.80 -29.21 -17.57
N LEU A 225 7.89 -30.09 -17.97
CA LEU A 225 6.90 -30.74 -17.13
C LEU A 225 7.02 -32.25 -17.27
N TYR A 226 7.07 -32.94 -16.14
CA TYR A 226 6.80 -34.37 -16.05
C TYR A 226 5.44 -34.57 -15.39
N ASP A 227 4.62 -35.44 -15.97
CA ASP A 227 3.28 -35.76 -15.52
C ASP A 227 3.11 -37.28 -15.51
N ASP A 228 2.73 -37.87 -14.38
CA ASP A 228 2.54 -39.31 -14.30
C ASP A 228 1.15 -39.81 -14.74
N ASN A 229 0.21 -38.89 -15.00
CA ASN A 229 -1.15 -39.18 -15.43
C ASN A 229 -1.73 -38.05 -16.31
N ALA A 230 -1.16 -37.87 -17.50
CA ALA A 230 -1.42 -36.71 -18.38
C ALA A 230 -2.90 -36.54 -18.81
N ILE A 231 -3.63 -37.65 -18.93
CA ILE A 231 -5.05 -37.66 -19.32
C ILE A 231 -6.02 -37.84 -18.14
N SER A 232 -5.51 -37.81 -16.89
CA SER A 232 -6.32 -37.91 -15.66
C SER A 232 -7.19 -39.18 -15.59
N ASN A 233 -6.59 -40.33 -15.91
CA ASN A 233 -7.28 -41.62 -15.99
C ASN A 233 -7.48 -42.29 -14.63
N PRO A 234 -8.43 -43.24 -14.52
CA PRO A 234 -8.80 -43.86 -13.26
C PRO A 234 -7.67 -44.55 -12.48
N SER A 235 -7.68 -44.48 -11.15
CA SER A 235 -6.70 -45.17 -10.29
C SER A 235 -6.94 -46.70 -10.17
N ASN A 236 -8.17 -47.17 -10.42
CA ASN A 236 -8.58 -48.57 -10.29
C ASN A 236 -8.39 -49.40 -11.57
N ALA A 237 -7.70 -50.55 -11.47
CA ALA A 237 -7.42 -51.45 -12.60
C ALA A 237 -8.67 -51.98 -13.30
N THR A 238 -9.75 -52.25 -12.57
CA THR A 238 -11.00 -52.79 -13.12
C THR A 238 -11.74 -51.75 -13.93
N ALA A 239 -11.82 -50.51 -13.42
CA ALA A 239 -12.40 -49.38 -14.15
C ALA A 239 -11.62 -49.08 -15.43
N ARG A 240 -10.28 -49.10 -15.36
CA ARG A 240 -9.43 -48.89 -16.53
C ARG A 240 -9.61 -49.96 -17.60
N ALA A 241 -9.70 -51.24 -17.20
CA ALA A 241 -9.95 -52.34 -18.12
C ALA A 241 -11.31 -52.23 -18.83
N ALA A 242 -12.32 -51.62 -18.18
CA ALA A 242 -13.64 -51.40 -18.76
C ALA A 242 -13.68 -50.28 -19.81
N ILE A 243 -12.76 -49.31 -19.76
CA ILE A 243 -12.71 -48.13 -20.66
C ILE A 243 -11.80 -48.39 -21.88
N GLY A 244 -11.05 -49.50 -21.89
CA GLY A 244 -10.32 -49.96 -23.08
C GLY A 244 -8.95 -49.31 -23.32
N ASN A 245 -8.47 -48.46 -22.41
CA ASN A 245 -7.19 -47.74 -22.56
C ASN A 245 -6.12 -48.18 -21.56
N PRO A 246 -4.84 -48.29 -21.98
CA PRO A 246 -3.75 -48.55 -21.06
C PRO A 246 -3.56 -47.40 -20.05
N THR A 247 -3.11 -47.79 -18.87
CA THR A 247 -3.19 -47.04 -17.62
C THR A 247 -1.96 -46.15 -17.40
N GLY A 248 -2.10 -44.97 -16.79
CA GLY A 248 -0.96 -44.20 -16.27
C GLY A 248 0.01 -43.72 -17.36
N GLN A 249 -0.52 -43.00 -18.35
CA GLN A 249 0.29 -42.38 -19.38
C GLN A 249 1.14 -41.26 -18.77
N ARG A 250 2.32 -41.69 -18.32
CA ARG A 250 3.42 -40.82 -17.97
C ARG A 250 3.87 -40.13 -19.23
N ASP A 251 3.94 -38.83 -19.16
CA ASP A 251 4.33 -38.03 -20.30
C ASP A 251 5.17 -36.83 -19.84
N HIS A 252 5.84 -36.24 -20.82
CA HIS A 252 6.63 -35.06 -20.68
C HIS A 252 6.02 -33.97 -21.55
N ALA A 253 6.02 -32.74 -21.05
CA ALA A 253 5.54 -31.60 -21.79
C ALA A 253 6.47 -30.40 -21.66
N PHE A 254 6.34 -29.49 -22.61
CA PHE A 254 6.87 -28.14 -22.51
C PHE A 254 5.72 -27.17 -22.28
N LEU A 255 5.84 -26.35 -21.23
CA LEU A 255 4.90 -25.30 -20.88
C LEU A 255 5.54 -23.94 -21.20
N GLY A 256 5.04 -23.28 -22.24
CA GLY A 256 5.32 -21.89 -22.54
C GLY A 256 4.36 -20.97 -21.78
N ASN A 257 4.90 -19.92 -21.16
CA ASN A 257 4.14 -18.84 -20.55
C ASN A 257 4.50 -17.51 -21.21
N PHE A 258 3.49 -16.67 -21.44
CA PHE A 258 3.64 -15.28 -21.79
C PHE A 258 2.63 -14.47 -20.96
N ARG A 259 3.11 -13.48 -20.21
CA ARG A 259 2.29 -12.60 -19.39
C ARG A 259 2.60 -11.15 -19.74
N LEU A 260 1.56 -10.37 -19.98
CA LEU A 260 1.65 -8.92 -20.17
C LEU A 260 0.75 -8.25 -19.14
N ASP A 261 1.35 -7.56 -18.18
CA ASP A 261 0.66 -6.83 -17.14
C ASP A 261 0.72 -5.33 -17.43
N TYR A 262 -0.42 -4.65 -17.35
CA TYR A 262 -0.52 -3.20 -17.40
C TYR A 262 -1.16 -2.70 -16.11
N THR A 263 -0.37 -2.00 -15.31
CA THR A 263 -0.82 -1.33 -14.08
C THR A 263 -0.46 0.16 -14.23
N PRO A 264 -1.40 1.02 -14.63
CA PRO A 264 -1.15 2.47 -14.63
C PRO A 264 -0.83 2.93 -13.22
N MET A 265 -0.20 4.10 -13.12
CA MET A 265 0.02 4.71 -11.82
C MET A 265 -1.34 4.89 -11.13
N PRO A 266 -1.53 4.35 -9.91
CA PRO A 266 -2.81 4.45 -9.23
C PRO A 266 -3.26 5.91 -9.09
N SER A 267 -4.53 6.19 -9.34
CA SER A 267 -5.15 7.45 -8.95
C SER A 267 -5.82 7.30 -7.58
N ASP A 268 -6.30 8.40 -7.00
CA ASP A 268 -6.76 8.44 -5.60
C ASP A 268 -7.93 7.49 -5.33
N ASP A 269 -8.94 7.56 -6.19
CA ASP A 269 -10.18 6.82 -6.01
C ASP A 269 -10.27 5.63 -6.96
N LEU A 270 -9.39 5.55 -7.96
CA LEU A 270 -9.46 4.59 -9.05
C LEU A 270 -8.16 3.81 -9.16
N ILE A 271 -8.28 2.50 -8.96
CA ILE A 271 -7.24 1.56 -9.31
C ILE A 271 -7.64 0.82 -10.58
N PHE A 272 -6.64 0.46 -11.38
CA PHE A 272 -6.86 -0.35 -12.57
C PHE A 272 -5.67 -1.26 -12.74
N SER A 273 -5.93 -2.50 -13.14
CA SER A 273 -4.94 -3.35 -13.77
C SER A 273 -5.56 -4.13 -14.91
N ALA A 274 -4.73 -4.45 -15.89
CA ALA A 274 -5.07 -5.35 -16.98
C ALA A 274 -3.97 -6.40 -17.12
N GLN A 275 -4.36 -7.65 -17.39
CA GLN A 275 -3.43 -8.74 -17.60
C GLN A 275 -3.86 -9.54 -18.83
N TYR A 276 -2.92 -9.77 -19.74
CA TYR A 276 -3.05 -10.79 -20.77
C TYR A 276 -2.10 -11.96 -20.44
N LEU A 277 -2.64 -13.18 -20.47
CA LEU A 277 -1.92 -14.41 -20.21
C LEU A 277 -2.12 -15.37 -21.39
N LEU A 278 -1.01 -15.83 -21.96
CA LEU A 278 -0.97 -16.95 -22.90
C LEU A 278 -0.17 -18.08 -22.26
N GLN A 279 -0.79 -19.25 -22.14
CA GLN A 279 -0.15 -20.47 -21.67
C GLN A 279 -0.33 -21.56 -22.72
N ALA A 280 0.75 -22.23 -23.09
CA ALA A 280 0.71 -23.33 -24.03
C ALA A 280 1.43 -24.54 -23.42
N THR A 281 0.72 -25.65 -23.28
CA THR A 281 1.28 -26.93 -22.85
C THR A 281 1.31 -27.85 -24.04
N LYS A 282 2.50 -28.30 -24.43
CA LYS A 282 2.70 -29.26 -25.52
C LYS A 282 3.29 -30.55 -24.97
N TYR A 283 2.48 -31.61 -24.94
CA TYR A 283 2.91 -32.97 -24.59
C TYR A 283 3.61 -33.64 -25.78
N GLY A 284 4.48 -34.61 -25.50
CA GLY A 284 5.19 -35.38 -26.52
C GLY A 284 4.28 -36.36 -27.27
N ASP A 285 4.74 -36.83 -28.43
CA ASP A 285 3.98 -37.74 -29.33
C ASP A 285 3.87 -39.20 -28.81
N SER A 286 4.09 -39.46 -27.52
CA SER A 286 3.98 -40.82 -26.94
C SER A 286 2.54 -41.32 -26.79
N ASN A 287 1.57 -40.41 -26.81
CA ASN A 287 0.14 -40.74 -26.84
C ASN A 287 -0.34 -40.61 -28.29
N THR A 288 -1.23 -41.50 -28.75
CA THR A 288 -1.87 -41.35 -30.07
C THR A 288 -2.53 -39.97 -30.18
N ASP A 289 -2.68 -39.41 -31.38
CA ASP A 289 -3.34 -38.08 -31.59
C ASP A 289 -4.72 -37.98 -30.88
N GLU A 290 -5.40 -39.11 -30.69
CA GLU A 290 -6.67 -39.23 -29.98
C GLU A 290 -6.59 -38.99 -28.47
N GLU A 291 -5.40 -39.00 -27.84
CA GLU A 291 -5.21 -38.89 -26.39
C GLU A 291 -4.33 -37.71 -25.94
N ASN A 292 -3.77 -36.93 -26.87
CA ASN A 292 -2.88 -35.81 -26.54
C ASN A 292 -3.59 -34.68 -25.74
N PRO A 293 -3.22 -34.39 -24.47
CA PRO A 293 -3.88 -33.36 -23.66
C PRO A 293 -3.29 -31.96 -23.83
N SER A 294 -2.63 -31.67 -24.97
CA SER A 294 -2.03 -30.37 -25.23
C SER A 294 -3.07 -29.24 -25.28
N THR A 295 -2.76 -28.12 -24.63
CA THR A 295 -3.67 -26.98 -24.49
C THR A 295 -3.02 -25.67 -24.87
N ILE A 296 -3.80 -24.75 -25.44
CA ILE A 296 -3.44 -23.33 -25.54
C ILE A 296 -4.53 -22.53 -24.83
N ILE A 297 -4.15 -21.76 -23.82
CA ILE A 297 -5.04 -20.96 -22.98
C ILE A 297 -4.70 -19.49 -23.18
N ASN A 298 -5.67 -18.70 -23.63
CA ASN A 298 -5.57 -17.25 -23.75
C ASN A 298 -6.52 -16.63 -22.73
N SER A 299 -6.03 -15.75 -21.87
CA SER A 299 -6.86 -15.08 -20.87
C SER A 299 -6.59 -13.58 -20.85
N LEU A 300 -7.66 -12.79 -20.87
CA LEU A 300 -7.62 -11.35 -20.65
C LEU A 300 -8.41 -11.04 -19.38
N THR A 301 -7.76 -10.38 -18.42
CA THR A 301 -8.38 -9.92 -17.19
C THR A 301 -8.27 -8.41 -17.10
N LEU A 302 -9.40 -7.73 -16.88
CA LEU A 302 -9.47 -6.31 -16.55
C LEU A 302 -9.96 -6.17 -15.11
N ASN A 303 -9.31 -5.33 -14.32
CA ASN A 303 -9.61 -5.19 -12.89
C ASN A 303 -9.66 -3.72 -12.49
N PRO A 304 -10.70 -2.97 -12.93
CA PRO A 304 -10.99 -1.66 -12.35
C PRO A 304 -11.39 -1.81 -10.87
N GLY A 305 -11.09 -0.81 -10.07
CA GLY A 305 -11.52 -0.76 -8.68
C GLY A 305 -11.59 0.65 -8.14
N LEU A 306 -12.38 0.80 -7.08
CA LEU A 306 -12.60 2.04 -6.36
C LEU A 306 -12.05 1.93 -4.94
N VAL A 307 -11.33 2.96 -4.49
CA VAL A 307 -10.91 3.08 -3.09
C VAL A 307 -12.01 3.79 -2.32
N VAL A 308 -12.50 3.18 -1.23
CA VAL A 308 -13.60 3.71 -0.40
C VAL A 308 -13.22 3.56 1.07
N ASP A 309 -12.94 4.67 1.76
CA ASP A 309 -12.69 4.74 3.21
C ASP A 309 -11.73 3.66 3.75
N GLY A 310 -10.57 3.48 3.12
CA GLY A 310 -9.58 2.48 3.53
C GLY A 310 -9.90 1.03 3.12
N SER A 311 -10.94 0.83 2.32
CA SER A 311 -11.29 -0.41 1.65
C SER A 311 -11.21 -0.25 0.13
N VAL A 312 -11.24 -1.36 -0.60
CA VAL A 312 -11.18 -1.38 -2.07
C VAL A 312 -12.30 -2.25 -2.62
N LEU A 313 -13.12 -1.68 -3.49
CA LEU A 313 -14.11 -2.41 -4.28
C LEU A 313 -13.59 -2.58 -5.71
N SER A 314 -13.22 -3.80 -6.10
CA SER A 314 -12.77 -4.10 -7.45
C SER A 314 -13.80 -4.91 -8.23
N LEU A 315 -13.77 -4.79 -9.56
CA LEU A 315 -14.60 -5.54 -10.50
C LEU A 315 -13.73 -6.28 -11.52
N PRO A 316 -13.06 -7.37 -11.13
CA PRO A 316 -12.44 -8.29 -12.06
C PRO A 316 -13.43 -8.78 -13.12
N VAL A 317 -13.08 -8.55 -14.39
CA VAL A 317 -13.74 -9.10 -15.57
C VAL A 317 -12.71 -9.95 -16.29
N ASN A 318 -13.01 -11.22 -16.54
CA ASN A 318 -12.09 -12.12 -17.22
C ASN A 318 -12.75 -12.79 -18.42
N TYR A 319 -12.00 -12.89 -19.51
CA TYR A 319 -12.31 -13.73 -20.65
C TYR A 319 -11.20 -14.76 -20.79
N THR A 320 -11.56 -16.04 -20.91
CA THR A 320 -10.60 -17.12 -21.15
C THR A 320 -11.05 -17.96 -22.33
N HIS A 321 -10.15 -18.22 -23.26
CA HIS A 321 -10.34 -19.14 -24.38
C HIS A 321 -9.35 -20.29 -24.28
N VAL A 322 -9.87 -21.51 -24.32
CA VAL A 322 -9.09 -22.74 -24.27
C VAL A 322 -9.20 -23.45 -25.61
N MET A 323 -8.06 -23.77 -26.18
CA MET A 323 -7.92 -24.73 -27.27
C MET A 323 -7.36 -26.02 -26.69
N LEU A 324 -7.92 -27.16 -27.10
CA LEU A 324 -7.46 -28.50 -26.77
C LEU A 324 -7.06 -29.15 -28.09
N LYS A 325 -5.82 -29.61 -28.21
CA LYS A 325 -5.28 -30.19 -29.46
C LYS A 325 -5.42 -29.26 -30.66
N GLU A 326 -5.13 -27.97 -30.46
CA GLU A 326 -5.27 -26.92 -31.47
C GLU A 326 -6.71 -26.65 -31.95
N GLU A 327 -7.69 -27.40 -31.43
CA GLU A 327 -9.11 -27.22 -31.69
C GLU A 327 -9.77 -26.38 -30.60
N LYS A 328 -10.81 -25.63 -30.98
CA LYS A 328 -11.59 -24.82 -30.03
C LYS A 328 -12.27 -25.74 -29.02
N TYR A 329 -12.06 -25.51 -27.73
CA TYR A 329 -12.60 -26.36 -26.67
C TYR A 329 -13.60 -25.63 -25.78
N GLN A 330 -13.21 -24.47 -25.23
CA GLN A 330 -14.00 -23.79 -24.21
C GLN A 330 -13.79 -22.27 -24.25
N GLN A 331 -14.84 -21.54 -23.88
CA GLN A 331 -14.79 -20.12 -23.55
C GLN A 331 -15.43 -19.87 -22.17
N LEU A 332 -14.82 -18.95 -21.43
CA LEU A 332 -15.28 -18.51 -20.12
C LEU A 332 -15.38 -16.99 -20.11
N TYR A 333 -16.53 -16.47 -19.67
CA TYR A 333 -16.75 -15.04 -19.43
C TYR A 333 -17.11 -14.86 -17.97
N GLY A 334 -16.21 -14.29 -17.18
CA GLY A 334 -16.41 -14.14 -15.75
C GLY A 334 -16.42 -12.68 -15.30
N LEU A 335 -17.16 -12.46 -14.22
CA LEU A 335 -17.26 -11.21 -13.49
C LEU A 335 -17.23 -11.52 -11.99
N ARG A 336 -16.37 -10.84 -11.23
CA ARG A 336 -16.18 -11.11 -9.80
C ARG A 336 -16.05 -9.83 -8.96
N PRO A 337 -17.14 -9.07 -8.71
CA PRO A 337 -17.09 -7.97 -7.76
C PRO A 337 -16.53 -8.42 -6.42
N THR A 338 -15.48 -7.73 -5.95
CA THR A 338 -14.72 -8.10 -4.75
C THR A 338 -14.53 -6.88 -3.88
N TRP A 339 -14.96 -6.96 -2.62
CA TRP A 339 -14.68 -5.96 -1.61
C TRP A 339 -13.55 -6.44 -0.71
N SER A 340 -12.49 -5.65 -0.62
CA SER A 340 -11.33 -5.87 0.25
C SER A 340 -11.30 -4.83 1.38
N TRP A 341 -11.32 -5.28 2.63
CA TRP A 341 -11.19 -4.43 3.82
C TRP A 341 -9.82 -4.61 4.46
N GLN A 342 -9.11 -3.50 4.67
CA GLN A 342 -7.88 -3.48 5.45
C GLN A 342 -8.24 -3.45 6.94
N LEU A 343 -8.32 -4.62 7.60
CA LEU A 343 -8.70 -4.71 9.01
C LEU A 343 -7.59 -4.22 9.95
N ALA A 344 -6.34 -4.41 9.55
CA ALA A 344 -5.12 -3.93 10.20
C ALA A 344 -4.00 -3.88 9.14
N PRO A 345 -2.85 -3.22 9.36
CA PRO A 345 -1.82 -3.05 8.31
C PRO A 345 -1.35 -4.33 7.61
N GLN A 346 -1.43 -5.47 8.29
CA GLN A 346 -1.03 -6.79 7.78
C GLN A 346 -2.21 -7.69 7.39
N HIS A 347 -3.45 -7.30 7.64
CA HIS A 347 -4.63 -8.15 7.48
C HIS A 347 -5.64 -7.55 6.51
N ILE A 348 -5.92 -8.28 5.43
CA ILE A 348 -6.93 -7.94 4.44
C ILE A 348 -8.00 -9.02 4.44
N LEU A 349 -9.25 -8.65 4.66
CA LEU A 349 -10.40 -9.52 4.45
C LEU A 349 -11.02 -9.22 3.09
N GLN A 350 -11.40 -10.26 2.34
CA GLN A 350 -12.02 -10.14 1.03
C GLN A 350 -13.34 -10.90 0.99
N ALA A 351 -14.40 -10.27 0.49
CA ALA A 351 -15.63 -10.96 0.11
C ALA A 351 -15.91 -10.70 -1.37
N SER A 352 -16.38 -11.72 -2.09
CA SER A 352 -16.76 -11.56 -3.49
C SER A 352 -18.00 -12.35 -3.84
N ALA A 353 -18.71 -11.87 -4.84
CA ALA A 353 -19.67 -12.65 -5.61
C ALA A 353 -19.10 -12.86 -7.02
N SER A 354 -19.44 -13.96 -7.66
CA SER A 354 -18.98 -14.26 -9.02
C SER A 354 -20.10 -14.79 -9.89
N TYR A 355 -20.01 -14.44 -11.17
CA TYR A 355 -20.78 -15.04 -12.25
C TYR A 355 -19.83 -15.41 -13.38
N THR A 356 -19.94 -16.64 -13.89
CA THR A 356 -19.19 -17.10 -15.06
C THR A 356 -20.13 -17.79 -16.05
N ARG A 357 -20.15 -17.31 -17.29
CA ARG A 357 -20.70 -18.06 -18.42
C ARG A 357 -19.62 -18.99 -18.97
N ARG A 358 -19.94 -20.28 -19.07
CA ARG A 358 -19.09 -21.30 -19.69
C ARG A 358 -19.76 -21.81 -20.96
N ASP A 359 -19.05 -21.70 -22.07
CA ASP A 359 -19.48 -22.24 -23.37
C ASP A 359 -18.47 -23.29 -23.82
N MET A 360 -18.96 -24.50 -24.07
CA MET A 360 -18.22 -25.59 -24.69
C MET A 360 -18.35 -25.45 -26.20
N LEU A 361 -17.21 -25.41 -26.88
CA LEU A 361 -17.16 -25.17 -28.33
C LEU A 361 -17.15 -26.47 -29.14
N GLN A 362 -17.14 -27.61 -28.45
CA GLN A 362 -17.27 -28.94 -29.03
C GLN A 362 -18.68 -29.48 -28.74
N ALA A 363 -19.23 -30.22 -29.70
CA ALA A 363 -20.55 -30.83 -29.54
C ALA A 363 -20.54 -31.84 -28.37
N ALA A 364 -21.58 -31.76 -27.54
CA ALA A 364 -21.78 -32.75 -26.49
C ALA A 364 -22.14 -34.12 -27.10
N LEU A 365 -21.73 -35.20 -26.43
CA LEU A 365 -22.05 -36.57 -26.84
C LEU A 365 -23.57 -36.84 -26.83
N SER A 366 -24.28 -36.19 -25.91
CA SER A 366 -25.74 -36.22 -25.79
C SER A 366 -26.23 -34.92 -25.15
N PRO A 367 -27.53 -34.61 -25.19
CA PRO A 367 -28.09 -33.45 -24.48
C PRO A 367 -27.75 -33.43 -22.99
N ASP A 368 -27.79 -34.59 -22.31
CA ASP A 368 -27.48 -34.71 -20.88
C ASP A 368 -26.00 -34.49 -20.55
N GLU A 369 -25.12 -34.67 -21.54
CA GLU A 369 -23.68 -34.45 -21.43
C GLU A 369 -23.24 -33.02 -21.80
N ASN A 370 -24.18 -32.11 -22.07
CA ASN A 370 -23.84 -30.73 -22.38
C ASN A 370 -23.33 -29.99 -21.13
N ARG A 371 -22.11 -29.44 -21.21
CA ARG A 371 -21.42 -28.76 -20.09
C ARG A 371 -21.47 -27.23 -20.16
N ASP A 372 -22.17 -26.66 -21.14
CA ASP A 372 -22.50 -25.23 -21.15
C ASP A 372 -23.18 -24.84 -19.85
N ALA A 373 -22.78 -23.72 -19.26
CA ALA A 373 -23.24 -23.40 -17.91
C ALA A 373 -23.25 -21.93 -17.56
N ASN A 374 -24.11 -21.62 -16.59
CA ASN A 374 -24.05 -20.39 -15.82
C ASN A 374 -23.62 -20.73 -14.40
N VAL A 375 -22.41 -20.32 -14.04
CA VAL A 375 -21.81 -20.61 -12.74
C VAL A 375 -21.96 -19.38 -11.85
N TRP A 376 -22.64 -19.55 -10.72
CA TRP A 376 -22.76 -18.53 -9.69
C TRP A 376 -21.86 -18.88 -8.53
N GLY A 377 -21.25 -17.89 -7.89
CA GLY A 377 -20.38 -18.15 -6.76
C GLY A 377 -20.32 -17.02 -5.75
N ALA A 378 -19.83 -17.36 -4.57
CA ALA A 378 -19.51 -16.43 -3.50
C ALA A 378 -18.24 -16.91 -2.81
N SER A 379 -17.36 -15.99 -2.41
CA SER A 379 -16.16 -16.36 -1.66
C SER A 379 -15.86 -15.37 -0.54
N LEU A 380 -15.22 -15.90 0.50
CA LEU A 380 -14.66 -15.16 1.61
C LEU A 380 -13.18 -15.57 1.73
N GLY A 381 -12.29 -14.59 1.79
CA GLY A 381 -10.86 -14.83 1.92
C GLY A 381 -10.20 -13.90 2.92
N HIS A 382 -9.12 -14.35 3.53
CA HIS A 382 -8.28 -13.58 4.43
C HIS A 382 -6.84 -13.68 3.97
N ILE A 383 -6.18 -12.54 3.86
CA ILE A 383 -4.78 -12.42 3.48
C ILE A 383 -4.05 -11.78 4.67
N PHE A 384 -2.98 -12.43 5.08
CA PHE A 384 -2.06 -11.97 6.10
C PHE A 384 -0.67 -11.78 5.49
N SER A 385 -0.17 -10.55 5.51
CA SER A 385 1.17 -10.21 5.03
C SER A 385 2.13 -10.09 6.20
N TYR A 386 3.30 -10.71 6.10
CA TYR A 386 4.30 -10.74 7.17
C TYR A 386 5.73 -10.57 6.65
N GLY A 387 6.61 -10.12 7.54
CA GLY A 387 8.01 -9.89 7.23
C GLY A 387 8.23 -8.71 6.27
N ASN A 388 9.44 -8.15 6.31
CA ASN A 388 9.78 -6.98 5.49
C ASN A 388 10.03 -7.33 4.00
N GLN A 389 10.12 -8.63 3.68
CA GLN A 389 10.37 -9.13 2.32
C GLN A 389 9.09 -9.61 1.61
N GLY A 390 7.90 -9.29 2.14
CA GLY A 390 6.62 -9.54 1.47
C GLY A 390 6.12 -10.98 1.56
N GLY A 391 6.27 -11.64 2.71
CA GLY A 391 5.64 -12.93 2.95
C GLY A 391 4.13 -12.80 3.02
N VAL A 392 3.41 -13.82 2.54
CA VAL A 392 1.94 -13.83 2.49
C VAL A 392 1.42 -15.19 2.93
N LEU A 393 0.37 -15.19 3.75
CA LEU A 393 -0.50 -16.34 3.99
C LEU A 393 -1.91 -15.95 3.54
N ALA A 394 -2.59 -16.83 2.82
CA ALA A 394 -3.96 -16.58 2.41
C ALA A 394 -4.83 -17.83 2.63
N ALA A 395 -6.00 -17.63 3.21
CA ALA A 395 -7.04 -18.64 3.32
C ALA A 395 -8.28 -18.17 2.57
N ARG A 396 -8.95 -19.05 1.84
CA ARG A 396 -10.18 -18.71 1.09
C ARG A 396 -11.17 -19.86 1.12
N TYR A 397 -12.43 -19.52 1.29
CA TYR A 397 -13.57 -20.38 1.06
C TYR A 397 -14.35 -19.86 -0.13
N GLU A 398 -14.73 -20.75 -1.05
CA GLU A 398 -15.57 -20.46 -2.20
C GLU A 398 -16.72 -21.46 -2.27
N TRP A 399 -17.93 -20.94 -2.48
CA TRP A 399 -19.12 -21.71 -2.81
C TRP A 399 -19.49 -21.42 -4.25
N ASN A 400 -19.79 -22.45 -5.03
CA ASN A 400 -20.24 -22.33 -6.41
C ASN A 400 -21.50 -23.16 -6.68
N PHE A 401 -22.34 -22.70 -7.60
CA PHE A 401 -23.45 -23.44 -8.17
C PHE A 401 -23.36 -23.39 -9.70
N ASP A 402 -23.18 -24.56 -10.29
CA ASP A 402 -22.94 -24.75 -11.72
C ASP A 402 -24.24 -25.23 -12.39
N LYS A 403 -25.03 -24.29 -12.92
CA LYS A 403 -26.27 -24.59 -13.64
C LYS A 403 -25.92 -24.92 -15.08
N THR A 404 -25.91 -26.21 -15.42
CA THR A 404 -25.52 -26.71 -16.74
C THR A 404 -26.72 -26.93 -17.66
N ALA A 405 -26.48 -26.95 -18.97
CA ALA A 405 -27.50 -27.32 -19.96
C ALA A 405 -27.81 -28.83 -19.92
N GLY A 406 -26.79 -29.67 -19.74
CA GLY A 406 -26.92 -31.11 -19.58
C GLY A 406 -27.12 -31.50 -18.12
N SER A 407 -28.06 -32.41 -17.87
CA SER A 407 -28.49 -32.80 -16.53
C SER A 407 -27.38 -33.46 -15.71
N ASN A 408 -26.46 -34.19 -16.35
CA ASN A 408 -25.42 -34.96 -15.67
C ASN A 408 -24.32 -34.10 -15.04
N TRP A 409 -24.24 -32.81 -15.40
CA TRP A 409 -23.14 -31.93 -14.99
C TRP A 409 -23.53 -30.85 -13.98
N GLU A 410 -24.82 -30.73 -13.66
CA GLU A 410 -25.31 -29.71 -12.75
C GLU A 410 -24.85 -30.03 -11.33
N ASN A 411 -24.17 -29.09 -10.67
CA ASN A 411 -23.53 -29.37 -9.39
C ASN A 411 -23.45 -28.17 -8.46
N ARG A 412 -23.18 -28.45 -7.19
CA ARG A 412 -22.80 -27.49 -6.17
C ARG A 412 -21.39 -27.80 -5.69
N GLY A 413 -20.55 -26.77 -5.62
CA GLY A 413 -19.15 -26.89 -5.20
C GLY A 413 -18.86 -26.10 -3.93
N HIS A 414 -17.98 -26.65 -3.10
CA HIS A 414 -17.35 -25.97 -1.97
C HIS A 414 -15.83 -26.13 -2.12
N LYS A 415 -15.08 -25.04 -2.13
CA LYS A 415 -13.62 -25.05 -2.24
C LYS A 415 -13.00 -24.35 -1.05
N PHE A 416 -12.07 -25.01 -0.39
CA PHE A 416 -11.26 -24.48 0.71
C PHE A 416 -9.81 -24.42 0.25
N SER A 417 -9.22 -23.22 0.27
CA SER A 417 -7.88 -22.95 -0.22
C SER A 417 -7.01 -22.38 0.89
N LEU A 418 -5.78 -22.87 0.98
CA LEU A 418 -4.71 -22.28 1.79
C LEU A 418 -3.48 -22.08 0.91
N SER A 419 -2.88 -20.90 0.94
CA SER A 419 -1.63 -20.62 0.25
C SER A 419 -0.65 -19.83 1.11
N ALA A 420 0.63 -20.05 0.88
CA ALA A 420 1.72 -19.38 1.57
C ALA A 420 2.82 -19.03 0.58
N LEU A 421 3.29 -17.78 0.64
CA LEU A 421 4.54 -17.33 0.02
C LEU A 421 5.49 -16.95 1.14
N ALA A 422 6.61 -17.68 1.23
CA ALA A 422 7.64 -17.49 2.23
C ALA A 422 8.95 -17.06 1.56
N PRO A 423 9.43 -15.82 1.79
CA PRO A 423 10.77 -15.40 1.41
C PRO A 423 11.77 -16.16 2.28
N LEU A 424 12.52 -17.08 1.68
CA LEU A 424 13.55 -17.86 2.39
C LEU A 424 14.89 -17.12 2.44
N ALA A 425 15.16 -16.31 1.40
CA ALA A 425 16.28 -15.39 1.31
C ALA A 425 15.90 -14.24 0.36
N GLU A 426 16.76 -13.21 0.24
CA GLU A 426 16.52 -12.02 -0.59
C GLU A 426 16.03 -12.33 -2.02
N ARG A 427 16.54 -13.42 -2.62
CA ARG A 427 16.22 -13.85 -3.99
C ARG A 427 15.54 -15.22 -4.07
N LEU A 428 15.25 -15.87 -2.94
CA LEU A 428 14.71 -17.23 -2.90
C LEU A 428 13.36 -17.25 -2.19
N LYS A 429 12.34 -17.75 -2.88
CA LYS A 429 10.96 -17.81 -2.37
C LYS A 429 10.44 -19.25 -2.42
N LEU A 430 9.67 -19.61 -1.39
CA LEU A 430 8.90 -20.84 -1.33
C LEU A 430 7.41 -20.50 -1.47
N ASN A 431 6.76 -21.14 -2.43
CA ASN A 431 5.32 -21.08 -2.65
C ASN A 431 4.71 -22.42 -2.25
N LEU A 432 3.76 -22.40 -1.33
CA LEU A 432 2.95 -23.56 -0.95
C LEU A 432 1.49 -23.25 -1.24
N SER A 433 0.75 -24.22 -1.77
CA SER A 433 -0.70 -24.12 -1.90
C SER A 433 -1.36 -25.47 -1.68
N GLY A 434 -2.59 -25.44 -1.18
CA GLY A 434 -3.43 -26.61 -1.04
C GLY A 434 -4.90 -26.25 -1.16
N ASP A 435 -5.65 -27.10 -1.84
CA ASP A 435 -7.08 -26.95 -2.05
C ASP A 435 -7.82 -28.25 -1.72
N VAL A 436 -9.01 -28.11 -1.14
CA VAL A 436 -10.00 -29.19 -1.02
C VAL A 436 -11.28 -28.74 -1.71
N THR A 437 -11.73 -29.50 -2.70
CA THR A 437 -12.97 -29.22 -3.44
C THR A 437 -13.96 -30.35 -3.20
N LEU A 438 -15.12 -30.03 -2.67
CA LEU A 438 -16.27 -30.91 -2.54
C LEU A 438 -17.26 -30.56 -3.65
N GLN A 439 -17.67 -31.54 -4.45
CA GLN A 439 -18.52 -31.31 -5.62
C GLN A 439 -19.68 -32.31 -5.66
N ASP A 440 -20.87 -31.80 -5.36
CA ASP A 440 -22.11 -32.57 -5.33
C ASP A 440 -22.88 -32.38 -6.64
N TYR A 441 -22.91 -33.39 -7.50
CA TYR A 441 -23.78 -33.37 -8.69
C TYR A 441 -25.23 -33.53 -8.25
N LEU A 442 -26.15 -32.75 -8.83
CA LEU A 442 -27.52 -32.67 -8.31
C LEU A 442 -28.46 -33.74 -8.87
N ASN A 443 -28.13 -34.30 -10.03
CA ASN A 443 -28.97 -35.27 -10.74
C ASN A 443 -28.31 -36.65 -10.77
N THR A 444 -29.15 -37.68 -10.93
CA THR A 444 -28.70 -39.04 -11.24
C THR A 444 -28.13 -39.06 -12.64
N SER A 445 -26.89 -39.54 -12.80
CA SER A 445 -26.27 -39.68 -14.11
C SER A 445 -27.09 -40.59 -15.01
N THR A 446 -27.41 -40.14 -16.22
CA THR A 446 -28.10 -40.96 -17.22
C THR A 446 -27.23 -42.10 -17.75
N ILE A 447 -25.90 -42.01 -17.59
CA ILE A 447 -24.93 -43.04 -18.01
C ILE A 447 -24.72 -44.07 -16.88
N PHE A 448 -24.53 -43.61 -15.65
CA PHE A 448 -24.12 -44.49 -14.54
C PHE A 448 -25.25 -44.88 -13.59
N GLY A 449 -26.44 -44.28 -13.72
CA GLY A 449 -27.61 -44.60 -12.89
C GLY A 449 -27.47 -44.21 -11.42
N VAL A 450 -26.44 -43.44 -11.07
CA VAL A 450 -26.16 -42.97 -9.70
C VAL A 450 -25.88 -41.46 -9.70
N ARG A 451 -26.17 -40.81 -8.59
CA ARG A 451 -25.80 -39.40 -8.37
C ARG A 451 -24.32 -39.33 -8.00
N ARG A 452 -23.56 -38.47 -8.69
CA ARG A 452 -22.11 -38.35 -8.51
C ARG A 452 -21.74 -37.41 -7.36
N ASP A 453 -20.73 -37.79 -6.61
CA ASP A 453 -20.13 -37.00 -5.53
C ASP A 453 -18.61 -37.14 -5.65
N ASP A 454 -17.93 -36.00 -5.73
CA ASP A 454 -16.49 -35.94 -5.86
C ASP A 454 -15.86 -35.12 -4.74
N THR A 455 -14.72 -35.61 -4.25
CA THR A 455 -13.82 -34.86 -3.39
C THR A 455 -12.44 -34.80 -4.04
N ILE A 456 -11.96 -33.60 -4.33
CA ILE A 456 -10.67 -33.35 -4.99
C ILE A 456 -9.73 -32.67 -4.01
N TRP A 457 -8.59 -33.29 -3.76
CA TRP A 457 -7.49 -32.75 -2.99
C TRP A 457 -6.38 -32.31 -3.95
N PHE A 458 -5.87 -31.11 -3.77
CA PHE A 458 -4.72 -30.60 -4.50
C PHE A 458 -3.70 -30.02 -3.53
N GLY A 459 -2.42 -30.26 -3.78
CA GLY A 459 -1.32 -29.66 -3.04
C GLY A 459 -0.15 -29.35 -3.97
N SER A 460 0.53 -28.22 -3.74
CA SER A 460 1.75 -27.88 -4.47
C SER A 460 2.80 -27.20 -3.59
N ALA A 461 4.05 -27.44 -3.93
CA ALA A 461 5.21 -26.79 -3.34
C ALA A 461 6.17 -26.39 -4.46
N GLY A 462 6.55 -25.12 -4.49
CA GLY A 462 7.43 -24.57 -5.52
C GLY A 462 8.49 -23.66 -4.94
N LEU A 463 9.70 -23.77 -5.46
CA LEU A 463 10.80 -22.84 -5.19
C LEU A 463 11.01 -21.94 -6.40
N THR A 464 11.22 -20.65 -6.14
CA THR A 464 11.58 -19.67 -7.16
C THR A 464 12.83 -18.93 -6.73
N TRP A 465 13.87 -19.00 -7.55
CA TRP A 465 15.14 -18.31 -7.35
C TRP A 465 15.32 -17.23 -8.42
N ASN A 466 15.29 -15.97 -7.99
CA ASN A 466 15.57 -14.82 -8.85
C ASN A 466 17.10 -14.69 -9.01
N VAL A 467 17.64 -15.29 -10.07
CA VAL A 467 19.08 -15.25 -10.37
C VAL A 467 19.53 -13.82 -10.60
N THR A 468 18.72 -13.04 -11.33
CA THR A 468 18.84 -11.59 -11.50
C THR A 468 17.47 -10.94 -11.32
N ASP A 469 17.39 -9.62 -11.45
CA ASP A 469 16.11 -8.90 -11.38
C ASP A 469 15.17 -9.24 -12.56
N ASN A 470 15.72 -9.79 -13.65
CA ASN A 470 15.00 -10.12 -14.88
C ASN A 470 14.93 -11.63 -15.17
N ILE A 471 15.61 -12.48 -14.39
CA ILE A 471 15.68 -13.93 -14.65
C ILE A 471 15.37 -14.70 -13.37
N ALA A 472 14.33 -15.53 -13.42
CA ALA A 472 13.96 -16.43 -12.35
C ALA A 472 14.03 -17.89 -12.81
N ILE A 473 14.53 -18.77 -11.95
CA ILE A 473 14.47 -20.22 -12.13
C ILE A 473 13.47 -20.77 -11.13
N SER A 474 12.60 -21.66 -11.56
CA SER A 474 11.62 -22.31 -10.70
C SER A 474 11.69 -23.83 -10.78
N ALA A 475 11.31 -24.46 -9.68
CA ALA A 475 10.99 -25.87 -9.60
C ALA A 475 9.72 -26.04 -8.77
N GLN A 476 8.77 -26.85 -9.23
CA GLN A 476 7.50 -27.06 -8.57
C GLN A 476 7.11 -28.54 -8.61
N TYR A 477 6.59 -29.03 -7.49
CA TYR A 477 5.89 -30.30 -7.39
C TYR A 477 4.41 -30.03 -7.10
N SER A 478 3.52 -30.78 -7.74
CA SER A 478 2.11 -30.80 -7.35
C SER A 478 1.53 -32.20 -7.37
N HIS A 479 0.51 -32.39 -6.53
CA HIS A 479 -0.21 -33.64 -6.37
C HIS A 479 -1.71 -33.36 -6.37
N THR A 480 -2.46 -34.18 -7.10
CA THR A 480 -3.93 -34.15 -7.12
C THR A 480 -4.46 -35.56 -6.87
N THR A 481 -5.44 -35.67 -5.98
CA THR A 481 -6.27 -36.88 -5.79
C THR A 481 -7.72 -36.49 -5.98
N ALA A 482 -8.39 -37.08 -6.96
CA ALA A 482 -9.83 -36.97 -7.15
C ALA A 482 -10.47 -38.29 -6.71
N ASN A 483 -11.30 -38.25 -5.66
CA ASN A 483 -12.09 -39.40 -5.22
C ASN A 483 -13.52 -39.20 -5.70
N SER A 484 -14.06 -40.19 -6.42
CA SER A 484 -15.44 -40.17 -6.90
C SER A 484 -16.15 -41.47 -6.58
N ASN A 485 -17.44 -41.41 -6.30
CA ASN A 485 -18.26 -42.62 -6.18
C ASN A 485 -18.48 -43.33 -7.54
N ILE A 486 -18.08 -42.72 -8.65
CA ILE A 486 -18.03 -43.34 -9.97
C ILE A 486 -16.55 -43.51 -10.36
N GLN A 487 -16.09 -44.76 -10.44
CA GLN A 487 -14.66 -45.10 -10.57
C GLN A 487 -13.97 -44.47 -11.80
N VAL A 488 -14.69 -44.07 -12.85
CA VAL A 488 -14.07 -43.43 -14.02
C VAL A 488 -13.54 -42.01 -13.76
N TYR A 489 -14.01 -41.36 -12.68
CA TYR A 489 -13.55 -40.02 -12.29
C TYR A 489 -12.56 -40.05 -11.12
N ASP A 490 -12.22 -41.23 -10.61
CA ASP A 490 -11.30 -41.41 -9.49
C ASP A 490 -9.86 -41.50 -9.99
N TYR A 491 -8.99 -40.54 -9.69
CA TYR A 491 -7.59 -40.57 -10.15
C TYR A 491 -6.60 -39.91 -9.19
N ASP A 492 -5.34 -40.32 -9.31
CA ASP A 492 -4.19 -39.65 -8.72
C ASP A 492 -3.28 -39.10 -9.83
N ARG A 493 -2.65 -37.95 -9.56
CA ARG A 493 -1.72 -37.31 -10.49
C ARG A 493 -0.62 -36.57 -9.75
N ASN A 494 0.63 -36.81 -10.14
CA ASN A 494 1.81 -36.10 -9.70
C ASN A 494 2.44 -35.37 -10.88
N THR A 495 2.78 -34.10 -10.66
CA THR A 495 3.53 -33.34 -11.65
C THR A 495 4.77 -32.69 -11.05
N PHE A 496 5.83 -32.66 -11.86
CA PHE A 496 7.08 -32.00 -11.52
C PHE A 496 7.42 -31.06 -12.67
N SER A 497 7.58 -29.78 -12.38
CA SER A 497 8.01 -28.80 -13.36
C SER A 497 9.28 -28.10 -12.95
N THR A 498 10.09 -27.74 -13.93
CA THR A 498 11.23 -26.84 -13.76
C THR A 498 11.30 -25.91 -14.95
N GLY A 499 11.62 -24.64 -14.72
CA GLY A 499 11.72 -23.71 -15.81
C GLY A 499 12.46 -22.43 -15.49
N VAL A 500 12.50 -21.59 -16.50
CA VAL A 500 13.07 -20.25 -16.44
C VAL A 500 12.03 -19.24 -16.90
N GLU A 501 11.97 -18.10 -16.24
CA GLU A 501 11.15 -16.96 -16.60
C GLU A 501 12.04 -15.72 -16.77
N PHE A 502 11.80 -14.99 -17.86
CA PHE A 502 12.42 -13.72 -18.17
C PHE A 502 11.40 -12.60 -17.99
N SER A 503 11.71 -11.57 -17.22
CA SER A 503 10.85 -10.41 -16.96
C SER A 503 11.48 -9.11 -17.47
N PHE A 504 10.68 -8.22 -18.06
CA PHE A 504 11.11 -6.98 -18.72
C PHE A 504 10.27 -5.78 -18.32
#